data_AF-A0A2P2JCS1-F1
#
_entry.id   AF-A0A2P2JCS1-F1
#
_cell.length_a   1.000
_cell.length_b   1.000
_cell.length_c   1.000
_cell.angle_alpha   90.00
_cell.angle_beta   90.00
_cell.angle_gamma   90.00
#
_symmetry.space_group_name_H-M   'P 1'
#
loop_
_entity.id
_entity.type
_entity.pdbx_description
1 polymer ?
#
loop_
_entity_poly.entity_id
_entity_poly.type
_entity_poly.pdbx_seq_one_letter_code
_entity_poly.pdbx_strand_id
1 'polypeptide(L)'
;MDRKPVNYFVVDAFTDSAFKGNPAAVCLLEEERDEKWLQAVAVEFNLSETCYLTPISLSDDHQSSRPRFRLRYFTPVDEVKLCGHATLAASHTLFTRGLVGSSIIEFDTLSGILTATKIPEIKKAHASSNRNGEAKESFLIELDFPIVPTTECNSIDVAPISEALNGASIIDIKSTTTANDLFVVLPSGEAVKEIRPQFDKILKCPGTGIIASAAAPPDSGFDFYSRFFCPKLGVNEVNISLMRNVLLKFKEMCSKQVN
;
A
#
# COMPACT_ATOMS: atom_id res chain seq x y z
N MET A 1 -37.39 2.20 7.14
CA MET A 1 -36.41 3.30 7.18
C MET A 1 -35.62 3.22 5.90
N ASP A 2 -35.91 4.11 4.96
CA ASP A 2 -35.24 4.15 3.65
C ASP A 2 -33.84 4.72 3.81
N ARG A 3 -32.87 3.84 4.09
CA ARG A 3 -31.46 4.22 4.00
C ARG A 3 -31.09 4.23 2.51
N LYS A 4 -30.53 5.34 2.03
CA LYS A 4 -30.03 5.44 0.67
C LYS A 4 -29.01 4.32 0.41
N PRO A 5 -29.06 3.66 -0.77
CA PRO A 5 -28.09 2.66 -1.13
C PRO A 5 -26.68 3.29 -1.23
N VAL A 6 -25.66 2.52 -0.85
CA VAL A 6 -24.26 2.91 -0.96
C VAL A 6 -23.68 2.27 -2.22
N ASN A 7 -23.11 3.09 -3.10
CA ASN A 7 -22.36 2.58 -4.24
C ASN A 7 -20.97 2.15 -3.77
N TYR A 8 -20.52 1.00 -4.22
CA TYR A 8 -19.18 0.52 -3.94
C TYR A 8 -18.50 -0.03 -5.20
N PHE A 9 -17.18 -0.10 -5.15
CA PHE A 9 -16.33 -0.70 -6.15
C PHE A 9 -15.35 -1.65 -5.47
N VAL A 10 -15.02 -2.77 -6.11
CA VAL A 10 -13.86 -3.58 -5.71
C VAL A 10 -12.76 -3.33 -6.72
N VAL A 11 -11.61 -2.88 -6.24
CA VAL A 11 -10.47 -2.50 -7.09
C VAL A 11 -9.24 -3.30 -6.67
N ASP A 12 -8.67 -4.00 -7.64
CA ASP A 12 -7.40 -4.71 -7.51
C ASP A 12 -6.23 -3.73 -7.66
N ALA A 13 -5.59 -3.35 -6.55
CA ALA A 13 -4.46 -2.44 -6.56
C ALA A 13 -3.17 -3.14 -7.03
N PHE A 14 -2.23 -2.34 -7.56
CA PHE A 14 -0.92 -2.78 -8.07
C PHE A 14 -0.97 -3.76 -9.25
N THR A 15 -2.06 -3.78 -10.01
CA THR A 15 -2.19 -4.61 -11.21
C THR A 15 -3.01 -3.93 -12.30
N ASP A 16 -2.83 -4.39 -13.54
CA ASP A 16 -3.64 -4.05 -14.70
C ASP A 16 -4.64 -5.17 -15.08
N SER A 17 -4.65 -6.26 -14.32
CA SER A 17 -5.35 -7.50 -14.61
C SER A 17 -6.27 -7.87 -13.45
N ALA A 18 -7.53 -8.20 -13.75
CA ALA A 18 -8.48 -8.64 -12.73
C ALA A 18 -7.96 -9.88 -11.95
N PHE A 19 -8.32 -9.96 -10.67
CA PHE A 19 -7.99 -11.05 -9.75
C PHE A 19 -6.49 -11.21 -9.47
N LYS A 20 -5.72 -10.14 -9.66
CA LYS A 20 -4.31 -10.04 -9.29
C LYS A 20 -4.11 -8.85 -8.36
N GLY A 21 -2.93 -8.72 -7.77
CA GLY A 21 -2.63 -7.60 -6.88
C GLY A 21 -3.37 -7.72 -5.54
N ASN A 22 -3.74 -6.58 -4.95
CA ASN A 22 -4.38 -6.52 -3.64
C ASN A 22 -5.76 -5.84 -3.72
N PRO A 23 -6.88 -6.58 -3.53
CA PRO A 23 -8.23 -6.04 -3.63
C PRO A 23 -8.59 -5.15 -2.44
N ALA A 24 -9.21 -4.00 -2.73
CA ALA A 24 -9.87 -3.17 -1.73
C ALA A 24 -11.31 -2.80 -2.16
N ALA A 25 -12.23 -2.83 -1.20
CA ALA A 25 -13.58 -2.30 -1.40
C ALA A 25 -13.57 -0.78 -1.17
N VAL A 26 -14.13 -0.01 -2.10
CA VAL A 26 -14.23 1.45 -2.07
C VAL A 26 -15.70 1.84 -2.00
N CYS A 27 -16.16 2.30 -0.83
CA CYS A 27 -17.52 2.73 -0.60
C CYS A 27 -17.65 4.25 -0.77
N LEU A 28 -18.58 4.69 -1.61
CA LEU A 28 -18.89 6.11 -1.82
C LEU A 28 -20.04 6.53 -0.89
N LEU A 29 -19.75 7.38 0.08
CA LEU A 29 -20.71 7.86 1.06
C LEU A 29 -21.12 9.31 0.75
N GLU A 30 -22.43 9.59 0.81
CA GLU A 30 -22.93 10.98 0.72
C GLU A 30 -22.72 11.75 2.04
N GLU A 31 -22.72 11.01 3.16
CA GLU A 31 -22.59 11.51 4.52
C GLU A 31 -21.80 10.50 5.36
N GLU A 32 -21.21 10.94 6.46
CA GLU A 32 -20.52 10.02 7.36
C GLU A 32 -21.45 8.97 7.96
N ARG A 33 -20.91 7.76 8.13
CA ARG A 33 -21.54 6.69 8.88
C ARG A 33 -20.81 6.49 10.19
N ASP A 34 -21.53 6.00 11.19
CA ASP A 34 -20.93 5.65 12.47
C ASP A 34 -19.97 4.47 12.33
N GLU A 35 -19.00 4.41 13.24
CA GLU A 35 -17.93 3.41 13.24
C GLU A 35 -18.45 1.98 13.27
N LYS A 36 -19.56 1.70 13.97
CA LYS A 36 -20.13 0.35 14.02
C LYS A 36 -20.64 -0.10 12.66
N TRP A 37 -21.26 0.82 11.91
CA TRP A 37 -21.68 0.55 10.55
C TRP A 37 -20.49 0.31 9.62
N LEU A 38 -19.46 1.17 9.69
CA LEU A 38 -18.24 1.04 8.88
C LEU A 38 -17.51 -0.28 9.18
N GLN A 39 -17.40 -0.67 10.45
CA GLN A 39 -16.80 -1.95 10.82
C GLN A 39 -17.64 -3.13 10.31
N ALA A 40 -18.97 -3.07 10.44
CA ALA A 40 -19.86 -4.13 9.98
C ALA A 40 -19.77 -4.36 8.47
N VAL A 41 -19.66 -3.29 7.67
CA VAL A 41 -19.48 -3.39 6.22
C VAL A 41 -18.10 -3.95 5.87
N ALA A 42 -17.05 -3.58 6.59
CA ALA A 42 -15.71 -4.14 6.39
C ALA A 42 -15.66 -5.65 6.70
N VAL A 43 -16.36 -6.08 7.75
CA VAL A 43 -16.56 -7.51 8.08
C VAL A 43 -17.31 -8.23 6.97
N GLU A 44 -18.38 -7.63 6.43
CA GLU A 44 -19.18 -8.23 5.36
C GLU A 44 -18.36 -8.46 4.07
N PHE A 45 -17.53 -7.48 3.68
CA PHE A 45 -16.65 -7.64 2.52
C PHE A 45 -15.54 -8.67 2.76
N ASN A 46 -15.02 -8.75 3.99
CA ASN A 46 -13.95 -9.66 4.38
C ASN A 46 -12.71 -9.64 3.44
N LEU A 47 -12.41 -8.45 2.90
CA LEU A 47 -11.17 -8.16 2.18
C LEU A 47 -10.11 -7.68 3.16
N SER A 48 -8.87 -7.54 2.70
CA SER A 48 -7.80 -6.93 3.51
C SER A 48 -8.24 -5.55 4.02
N GLU A 49 -8.77 -4.71 3.13
CA GLU A 49 -9.27 -3.38 3.49
C GLU A 49 -10.55 -3.00 2.75
N THR A 50 -11.45 -2.36 3.50
CA THR A 50 -12.57 -1.56 2.98
C THR A 50 -12.31 -0.10 3.29
N CYS A 51 -12.39 0.77 2.29
CA CYS A 51 -12.24 2.21 2.47
C CYS A 51 -13.52 2.97 2.14
N TYR A 52 -13.70 4.09 2.82
CA TYR A 52 -14.91 4.90 2.78
C TYR A 52 -14.56 6.32 2.37
N LEU A 53 -15.15 6.79 1.27
CA LEU A 53 -14.98 8.14 0.74
C LEU A 53 -16.21 8.98 1.06
N THR A 54 -16.01 10.06 1.82
CA THR A 54 -17.03 11.08 2.06
C THR A 54 -16.54 12.42 1.50
N PRO A 55 -17.24 13.07 0.56
CA PRO A 55 -16.85 14.39 0.05
C PRO A 55 -16.79 15.44 1.18
N ILE A 56 -15.79 16.32 1.15
CA ILE A 56 -15.71 17.49 2.03
C ILE A 56 -16.08 18.72 1.22
N SER A 57 -17.15 19.43 1.61
CA SER A 57 -17.60 20.65 0.94
C SER A 57 -16.54 21.75 1.03
N LEU A 58 -16.23 22.41 -0.09
CA LEU A 58 -15.24 23.49 -0.20
C LEU A 58 -15.69 24.83 0.42
N SER A 59 -16.73 24.82 1.26
CA SER A 59 -17.39 26.04 1.77
C SER A 59 -16.63 26.77 2.89
N ASP A 60 -15.59 26.16 3.48
CA ASP A 60 -14.90 26.71 4.66
C ASP A 60 -13.43 27.10 4.45
N ASP A 61 -12.89 26.96 3.24
CA ASP A 61 -11.49 27.33 2.98
C ASP A 61 -11.28 27.94 1.60
N HIS A 62 -11.13 29.26 1.55
CA HIS A 62 -10.87 30.03 0.32
C HIS A 62 -9.45 29.81 -0.27
N GLN A 63 -8.69 28.83 0.25
CA GLN A 63 -7.29 28.62 -0.11
C GLN A 63 -6.99 27.36 -0.95
N SER A 64 -7.89 26.35 -1.02
CA SER A 64 -7.64 25.13 -1.82
C SER A 64 -8.79 24.81 -2.78
N SER A 65 -8.52 24.88 -4.09
CA SER A 65 -9.46 24.54 -5.16
C SER A 65 -9.50 23.04 -5.50
N ARG A 66 -8.83 22.20 -4.70
CA ARG A 66 -8.68 20.77 -4.97
C ARG A 66 -9.86 19.98 -4.40
N PRO A 67 -10.34 18.94 -5.11
CA PRO A 67 -11.36 18.05 -4.57
C PRO A 67 -10.81 17.32 -3.34
N ARG A 68 -11.52 17.45 -2.22
CA ARG A 68 -11.11 16.88 -0.93
C ARG A 68 -12.16 15.89 -0.44
N PHE A 69 -11.68 14.76 0.08
CA PHE A 69 -12.51 13.70 0.63
C PHE A 69 -11.98 13.31 2.00
N ARG A 70 -12.87 12.97 2.93
CA ARG A 70 -12.49 12.15 4.06
C ARG A 70 -12.34 10.72 3.60
N LEU A 71 -11.23 10.10 3.96
CA LEU A 71 -10.91 8.72 3.61
C LEU A 71 -10.56 7.94 4.88
N ARG A 72 -11.38 6.93 5.18
CA ARG A 72 -11.22 6.02 6.32
C ARG A 72 -10.97 4.61 5.82
N TYR A 73 -10.19 3.83 6.56
CA TYR A 73 -9.77 2.48 6.17
C TYR A 73 -10.10 1.50 7.29
N PHE A 74 -10.79 0.42 6.96
CA PHE A 74 -11.16 -0.60 7.92
C PHE A 74 -10.70 -1.95 7.42
N THR A 75 -10.00 -2.66 8.29
CA THR A 75 -9.87 -4.12 8.18
C THR A 75 -11.16 -4.77 8.71
N PRO A 76 -11.34 -6.10 8.58
CA PRO A 76 -12.45 -6.79 9.24
C PRO A 76 -12.43 -6.70 10.77
N VAL A 77 -11.33 -6.23 11.38
CA VAL A 77 -11.14 -6.19 12.83
C VAL A 77 -11.22 -4.79 13.41
N ASP A 78 -10.59 -3.79 12.77
CA ASP A 78 -10.47 -2.43 13.29
C ASP A 78 -10.16 -1.40 12.19
N GLU A 79 -10.30 -0.11 12.53
CA GLU A 79 -9.87 1.02 11.70
C GLU A 79 -8.33 1.16 11.70
N VAL A 80 -7.75 1.36 10.52
CA VAL A 80 -6.31 1.62 10.36
C VAL A 80 -6.05 3.05 9.92
N LYS A 81 -4.95 3.63 10.40
CA LYS A 81 -4.65 5.05 10.18
C LYS A 81 -4.21 5.38 8.75
N LEU A 82 -3.56 4.42 8.09
CA LEU A 82 -2.95 4.59 6.76
C LEU A 82 -2.99 3.26 6.00
N CYS A 83 -3.40 3.29 4.73
CA CYS A 83 -3.35 2.11 3.87
C CYS A 83 -3.10 2.49 2.40
N GLY A 84 -1.91 2.15 1.87
CA GLY A 84 -1.48 2.55 0.53
C GLY A 84 -2.35 2.01 -0.60
N HIS A 85 -2.65 0.71 -0.61
CA HIS A 85 -3.40 0.10 -1.71
C HIS A 85 -4.88 0.51 -1.71
N ALA A 86 -5.47 0.74 -0.53
CA ALA A 86 -6.82 1.28 -0.42
C ALA A 86 -6.89 2.76 -0.83
N THR A 87 -5.87 3.58 -0.54
CA THR A 87 -5.76 4.94 -1.09
C THR A 87 -5.62 4.91 -2.61
N LEU A 88 -4.84 3.97 -3.14
CA LEU A 88 -4.70 3.78 -4.58
C LEU A 88 -6.03 3.39 -5.24
N ALA A 89 -6.76 2.44 -4.65
CA ALA A 89 -8.08 2.00 -5.09
C ALA A 89 -9.12 3.14 -5.06
N ALA A 90 -9.14 3.93 -3.99
CA ALA A 90 -9.97 5.11 -3.84
C ALA A 90 -9.67 6.15 -4.93
N SER A 91 -8.39 6.47 -5.13
CA SER A 91 -7.93 7.42 -6.15
C SER A 91 -8.30 6.94 -7.56
N HIS A 92 -8.05 5.66 -7.86
CA HIS A 92 -8.40 5.04 -9.13
C HIS A 92 -9.91 5.13 -9.39
N THR A 93 -10.73 4.86 -8.38
CA THR A 93 -12.19 4.98 -8.47
C THR A 93 -12.60 6.41 -8.80
N LEU A 94 -12.08 7.40 -8.08
CA LEU A 94 -12.41 8.81 -8.33
C LEU A 94 -12.01 9.28 -9.73
N PHE A 95 -10.81 8.93 -10.20
CA PHE A 95 -10.32 9.31 -11.53
C PHE A 95 -11.04 8.57 -12.67
N THR A 96 -11.24 7.25 -12.57
CA THR A 96 -11.84 6.47 -13.66
C THR A 96 -13.35 6.68 -13.80
N ARG A 97 -14.03 7.05 -12.72
CA ARG A 97 -15.47 7.33 -12.72
C ARG A 97 -15.80 8.79 -13.03
N GLY A 98 -14.79 9.64 -13.24
CA GLY A 98 -14.98 11.06 -13.52
C GLY A 98 -15.62 11.83 -12.36
N LEU A 99 -15.41 11.36 -11.13
CA LEU A 99 -15.98 11.99 -9.92
C LEU A 99 -15.19 13.23 -9.48
N VAL A 100 -14.04 13.47 -10.10
CA VAL A 100 -13.20 14.64 -9.91
C VAL A 100 -12.76 15.20 -11.26
N GLY A 101 -12.77 16.53 -11.40
CA GLY A 101 -12.26 17.25 -12.57
C GLY A 101 -10.79 17.67 -12.47
N SER A 102 -10.11 17.32 -11.37
CA SER A 102 -8.71 17.67 -11.08
C SER A 102 -7.81 16.45 -11.29
N SER A 103 -6.53 16.68 -11.61
CA SER A 103 -5.49 15.65 -11.59
C SER A 103 -4.97 15.35 -10.18
N ILE A 104 -5.30 16.17 -9.19
CA ILE A 104 -4.86 16.04 -7.80
C ILE A 104 -6.09 15.91 -6.89
N ILE A 105 -6.04 14.95 -5.97
CA ILE A 105 -7.05 14.71 -4.93
C ILE A 105 -6.36 14.83 -3.56
N GLU A 106 -7.05 15.45 -2.60
CA GLU A 106 -6.63 15.50 -1.19
C GLU A 106 -7.52 14.59 -0.33
N PHE A 107 -6.89 13.75 0.49
CA PHE A 107 -7.56 12.87 1.41
C PHE A 107 -7.30 13.28 2.86
N ASP A 108 -8.36 13.59 3.58
CA ASP A 108 -8.33 13.79 5.03
C ASP A 108 -8.41 12.43 5.73
N THR A 109 -7.33 12.04 6.42
CA THR A 109 -7.14 10.73 7.06
C THR A 109 -6.63 10.88 8.49
N LEU A 110 -6.65 9.79 9.27
CA LEU A 110 -6.06 9.76 10.61
C LEU A 110 -4.52 9.93 10.61
N SER A 111 -3.87 9.78 9.46
CA SER A 111 -2.45 10.03 9.26
C SER A 111 -2.15 11.43 8.69
N GLY A 112 -3.15 12.33 8.67
CA GLY A 112 -3.06 13.66 8.09
C GLY A 112 -3.54 13.70 6.64
N ILE A 113 -3.22 14.79 5.95
CA ILE A 113 -3.59 14.97 4.55
C ILE A 113 -2.65 14.16 3.66
N LEU A 114 -3.22 13.26 2.85
CA LEU A 114 -2.52 12.53 1.80
C LEU A 114 -2.92 13.10 0.44
N THR A 115 -1.99 13.10 -0.52
CA THR A 115 -2.26 13.57 -1.87
C THR A 115 -2.13 12.43 -2.87
N ALA A 116 -3.06 12.37 -3.83
CA ALA A 116 -2.96 11.47 -4.98
C ALA A 116 -2.96 12.27 -6.28
N THR A 117 -1.97 12.01 -7.14
CA THR A 117 -1.80 12.70 -8.42
C THR A 117 -1.96 11.73 -9.59
N LYS A 118 -2.87 12.04 -10.52
CA LYS A 118 -3.02 11.35 -11.79
C LYS A 118 -1.89 11.78 -12.74
N ILE A 119 -1.05 10.82 -13.11
CA ILE A 119 0.08 11.02 -14.02
C ILE A 119 -0.23 10.35 -15.36
N PRO A 120 -0.13 11.04 -16.51
CA PRO A 120 -0.28 10.42 -17.82
C PRO A 120 0.75 9.31 -18.03
N GLU A 121 0.33 8.14 -18.50
CA GLU A 121 1.27 7.07 -18.82
C GLU A 121 1.88 7.33 -20.21
N ILE A 122 3.18 7.63 -20.25
CA ILE A 122 3.91 7.69 -21.52
C ILE A 122 4.17 6.27 -21.99
N LYS A 123 3.31 5.76 -22.89
CA LYS A 123 3.57 4.48 -23.56
C LYS A 123 4.87 4.58 -24.35
N LYS A 124 5.91 3.86 -23.89
CA LYS A 124 7.06 3.55 -24.78
C LYS A 124 6.50 2.76 -25.96
N ALA A 125 6.96 3.05 -27.18
CA ALA A 125 6.37 2.67 -28.47
C ALA A 125 6.27 1.15 -28.79
N HIS A 126 6.26 0.27 -27.79
CA HIS A 126 6.15 -1.18 -27.93
C HIS A 126 5.10 -1.75 -26.97
N ALA A 127 3.83 -1.42 -27.17
CA ALA A 127 2.73 -2.21 -26.61
C ALA A 127 1.52 -2.16 -27.55
N SER A 128 1.15 -3.36 -27.98
CA SER A 128 0.06 -3.81 -28.85
C SER A 128 -1.18 -2.91 -28.90
N SER A 129 -1.59 -2.58 -30.13
CA SER A 129 -2.90 -2.02 -30.43
C SER A 129 -4.00 -3.05 -30.15
N ASN A 130 -4.86 -2.79 -29.16
CA ASN A 130 -6.09 -3.54 -29.00
C ASN A 130 -7.06 -3.17 -30.14
N ARG A 131 -7.67 -4.20 -30.74
CA ARG A 131 -8.48 -4.14 -31.97
C ARG A 131 -9.86 -3.46 -31.86
N ASN A 132 -10.16 -2.75 -30.77
CA ASN A 132 -11.41 -2.00 -30.62
C ASN A 132 -11.04 -0.55 -30.32
N GLY A 133 -11.25 0.34 -31.29
CA GLY A 133 -10.71 1.70 -31.38
C GLY A 133 -11.14 2.73 -30.33
N GLU A 134 -11.34 2.33 -29.07
CA GLU A 134 -11.35 3.24 -27.92
C GLU A 134 -10.00 3.15 -27.22
N ALA A 135 -9.16 4.16 -27.43
CA ALA A 135 -7.94 4.31 -26.65
C ALA A 135 -8.35 4.62 -25.20
N LYS A 136 -8.43 3.59 -24.36
CA LYS A 136 -8.54 3.79 -22.91
C LYS A 136 -7.28 4.53 -22.48
N GLU A 137 -7.42 5.80 -22.10
CA GLU A 137 -6.31 6.57 -21.53
C GLU A 137 -5.80 5.84 -20.30
N SER A 138 -4.58 5.31 -20.41
CA SER A 138 -3.90 4.70 -19.27
C SER A 138 -3.14 5.79 -18.51
N PHE A 139 -3.18 5.69 -17.19
CA PHE A 139 -2.55 6.66 -16.30
C PHE A 139 -1.99 5.93 -15.09
N LEU A 140 -0.99 6.54 -14.47
CA LEU A 140 -0.43 6.14 -13.20
C LEU A 140 -1.01 7.03 -12.09
N ILE A 141 -0.97 6.54 -10.87
CA ILE A 141 -1.34 7.32 -9.68
C ILE A 141 -0.11 7.37 -8.79
N GLU A 142 0.35 8.59 -8.51
CA GLU A 142 1.40 8.85 -7.53
C GLU A 142 0.74 9.22 -6.20
N LEU A 143 1.19 8.60 -5.11
CA LEU A 143 0.71 8.87 -3.75
C LEU A 143 1.82 9.55 -2.95
N ASP A 144 1.48 10.66 -2.30
CA ASP A 144 2.36 11.36 -1.36
C ASP A 144 2.04 10.95 0.08
N PHE A 145 2.93 10.17 0.68
CA PHE A 145 2.75 9.49 1.96
C PHE A 145 3.80 9.95 2.97
N PRO A 146 3.48 9.94 4.28
CA PRO A 146 4.44 10.31 5.31
C PRO A 146 5.64 9.36 5.32
N ILE A 147 6.82 9.94 5.51
CA ILE A 147 8.07 9.19 5.68
C ILE A 147 8.05 8.47 7.02
N VAL A 148 8.32 7.16 7.04
CA VAL A 148 8.62 6.41 8.27
C VAL A 148 10.15 6.33 8.42
N PRO A 149 10.75 7.03 9.40
CA PRO A 149 12.17 6.92 9.66
C PRO A 149 12.59 5.52 10.11
N THR A 150 13.86 5.20 9.88
CA THR A 150 14.49 3.96 10.35
C THR A 150 15.66 4.26 11.26
N THR A 151 15.90 3.41 12.25
CA THR A 151 17.07 3.42 13.12
C THR A 151 17.86 2.12 12.97
N GLU A 152 19.15 2.17 13.31
CA GLU A 152 20.00 0.98 13.35
C GLU A 152 19.46 -0.03 14.36
N CYS A 153 19.56 -1.32 14.00
CA CYS A 153 19.23 -2.43 14.89
C CYS A 153 20.48 -2.82 15.68
N ASN A 154 20.34 -3.11 16.99
CA ASN A 154 21.49 -3.47 17.81
C ASN A 154 22.05 -4.84 17.36
N SER A 155 23.38 -4.97 17.30
CA SER A 155 24.07 -6.14 16.71
C SER A 155 23.77 -7.50 17.38
N ILE A 156 23.15 -7.51 18.55
CA ILE A 156 22.71 -8.72 19.29
C ILE A 156 21.46 -9.36 18.64
N ASP A 157 20.76 -8.66 17.75
CA ASP A 157 19.46 -9.09 17.21
C ASP A 157 19.54 -9.89 15.90
N VAL A 158 20.71 -9.95 15.23
CA VAL A 158 20.83 -10.56 13.89
C VAL A 158 20.56 -12.07 13.90
N ALA A 159 21.11 -12.82 14.86
CA ALA A 159 20.97 -14.28 14.89
C ALA A 159 19.52 -14.75 15.13
N PRO A 160 18.77 -14.20 16.10
CA PRO A 160 17.33 -14.49 16.25
C PRO A 160 16.51 -14.15 15.00
N ILE A 161 16.84 -13.05 14.31
CA ILE A 161 16.12 -12.64 13.09
C ILE A 161 16.43 -13.59 11.92
N SER A 162 17.70 -13.95 11.72
CA SER A 162 18.09 -14.95 10.73
C SER A 162 17.40 -16.29 11.01
N GLU A 163 17.34 -16.71 12.26
CA GLU A 163 16.63 -17.93 12.68
C GLU A 163 15.12 -17.84 12.39
N ALA A 164 14.48 -16.69 12.68
CA ALA A 164 13.07 -16.45 12.35
C ALA A 164 12.81 -16.48 10.84
N LEU A 165 13.84 -16.22 10.03
CA LEU A 165 13.83 -16.32 8.58
C LEU A 165 14.42 -17.66 8.07
N ASN A 166 14.48 -18.68 8.93
CA ASN A 166 14.95 -20.02 8.63
C ASN A 166 16.41 -20.08 8.15
N GLY A 167 17.29 -19.32 8.80
CA GLY A 167 18.73 -19.30 8.54
C GLY A 167 19.14 -18.44 7.34
N ALA A 168 18.28 -17.50 6.93
CA ALA A 168 18.59 -16.62 5.82
C ALA A 168 19.83 -15.75 6.11
N SER A 169 20.70 -15.60 5.11
CA SER A 169 21.79 -14.63 5.14
C SER A 169 21.23 -13.21 5.11
N ILE A 170 21.68 -12.36 6.01
CA ILE A 170 21.21 -10.98 6.14
C ILE A 170 22.37 -10.02 5.84
N ILE A 171 22.13 -9.03 4.98
CA ILE A 171 23.08 -7.96 4.66
C ILE A 171 22.97 -6.81 5.65
N ASP A 172 21.74 -6.39 5.96
CA ASP A 172 21.46 -5.23 6.80
C ASP A 172 20.14 -5.39 7.55
N ILE A 173 20.02 -4.77 8.72
CA ILE A 173 18.79 -4.76 9.53
C ILE A 173 18.58 -3.37 10.10
N LYS A 174 17.39 -2.84 9.88
CA LYS A 174 16.92 -1.60 10.50
C LYS A 174 15.60 -1.81 11.19
N SER A 175 15.26 -0.91 12.10
CA SER A 175 13.94 -0.87 12.74
C SER A 175 13.21 0.40 12.35
N THR A 176 11.91 0.31 12.06
CA THR A 176 11.07 1.49 11.84
C THR A 176 10.81 2.23 13.16
N THR A 177 10.75 3.56 13.16
CA THR A 177 10.54 4.32 14.40
C THR A 177 9.10 4.29 14.92
N THR A 178 8.13 3.96 14.06
CA THR A 178 6.70 4.03 14.42
C THR A 178 6.21 2.72 15.03
N ALA A 179 6.50 1.61 14.37
CA ALA A 179 6.00 0.29 14.77
C ALA A 179 7.11 -0.63 15.28
N ASN A 180 8.38 -0.22 15.22
CA ASN A 180 9.54 -1.10 15.48
C ASN A 180 9.60 -2.34 14.58
N ASP A 181 8.93 -2.30 13.43
CA ASP A 181 9.02 -3.35 12.41
C ASP A 181 10.45 -3.46 11.91
N LEU A 182 10.90 -4.69 11.71
CA LEU A 182 12.25 -4.98 11.24
C LEU A 182 12.29 -4.90 9.71
N PHE A 183 13.15 -4.05 9.17
CA PHE A 183 13.48 -3.98 7.76
C PHE A 183 14.78 -4.74 7.51
N VAL A 184 14.68 -5.89 6.86
CA VAL A 184 15.79 -6.84 6.65
C VAL A 184 16.18 -6.86 5.17
N VAL A 185 17.45 -6.54 4.88
CA VAL A 185 18.01 -6.60 3.53
C VAL A 185 18.66 -7.96 3.30
N LEU A 186 18.21 -8.67 2.27
CA LEU A 186 18.75 -9.97 1.85
C LEU A 186 19.67 -9.81 0.62
N PRO A 187 20.51 -10.82 0.31
CA PRO A 187 21.47 -10.74 -0.78
C PRO A 187 20.89 -10.61 -2.19
N SER A 188 19.69 -11.13 -2.43
CA SER A 188 19.09 -11.12 -3.77
C SER A 188 17.57 -11.23 -3.73
N GLY A 189 16.93 -10.82 -4.83
CA GLY A 189 15.51 -11.03 -5.04
C GLY A 189 15.12 -12.52 -4.96
N GLU A 190 15.97 -13.43 -5.42
CA GLU A 190 15.79 -14.88 -5.25
C GLU A 190 15.71 -15.26 -3.77
N ALA A 191 16.60 -14.72 -2.93
CA ALA A 191 16.56 -14.99 -1.49
C ALA A 191 15.24 -14.52 -0.86
N VAL A 192 14.69 -13.37 -1.28
CA VAL A 192 13.37 -12.90 -0.83
C VAL A 192 12.26 -13.85 -1.28
N LYS A 193 12.29 -14.33 -2.54
CA LYS A 193 11.28 -15.25 -3.07
C LYS A 193 11.30 -16.60 -2.35
N GLU A 194 12.47 -17.13 -2.06
CA GLU A 194 12.64 -18.49 -1.53
C GLU A 194 12.56 -18.58 -0.01
N ILE A 195 12.60 -17.44 0.70
CA ILE A 195 12.58 -17.42 2.16
C ILE A 195 11.33 -18.10 2.72
N ARG A 196 11.53 -18.93 3.75
CA ARG A 196 10.48 -19.66 4.45
C ARG A 196 10.45 -19.18 5.91
N PRO A 197 9.63 -18.17 6.24
CA PRO A 197 9.59 -17.60 7.59
C PRO A 197 9.08 -18.62 8.62
N GLN A 198 9.62 -18.55 9.83
CA GLN A 198 9.15 -19.28 11.00
C GLN A 198 8.26 -18.36 11.84
N PHE A 199 6.95 -18.34 11.55
CA PHE A 199 6.01 -17.37 12.14
C PHE A 199 6.00 -17.36 13.67
N ASP A 200 6.15 -18.52 14.31
CA ASP A 200 6.24 -18.63 15.79
C ASP A 200 7.44 -17.88 16.37
N LYS A 201 8.51 -17.72 15.59
CA LYS A 201 9.70 -16.94 15.97
C LYS A 201 9.51 -15.46 15.64
N ILE A 202 8.87 -15.14 14.52
CA ILE A 202 8.53 -13.75 14.16
C ILE A 202 7.61 -13.11 15.22
N LEU A 203 6.70 -13.89 15.83
CA LEU A 203 5.89 -13.44 16.96
C LEU A 203 6.72 -12.93 18.15
N LYS A 204 7.99 -13.34 18.27
CA LYS A 204 8.91 -12.92 19.34
C LYS A 204 9.81 -11.75 18.94
N CYS A 205 9.87 -11.41 17.65
CA CYS A 205 10.64 -10.25 17.17
C CYS A 205 10.01 -8.92 17.62
N PRO A 206 10.75 -7.81 17.64
CA PRO A 206 10.19 -6.48 17.83
C PRO A 206 9.13 -6.11 16.78
N GLY A 207 8.31 -5.12 17.13
CA GLY A 207 7.29 -4.54 16.24
C GLY A 207 6.16 -5.48 15.85
N THR A 208 5.50 -5.21 14.73
CA THR A 208 4.40 -6.01 14.18
C THR A 208 4.88 -7.14 13.28
N GLY A 209 6.07 -7.00 12.66
CA GLY A 209 6.60 -8.00 11.73
C GLY A 209 7.98 -7.71 11.14
N ILE A 210 8.32 -8.49 10.11
CA ILE A 210 9.56 -8.40 9.35
C ILE A 210 9.26 -8.08 7.88
N ILE A 211 9.86 -7.01 7.37
CA ILE A 211 9.87 -6.62 5.95
C ILE A 211 11.19 -7.12 5.35
N ALA A 212 11.14 -8.21 4.60
CA ALA A 212 12.31 -8.79 3.93
C ALA A 212 12.42 -8.26 2.50
N SER A 213 13.52 -7.57 2.17
CA SER A 213 13.69 -6.91 0.87
C SER A 213 15.07 -7.15 0.26
N ALA A 214 15.17 -7.11 -1.07
CA ALA A 214 16.43 -7.18 -1.79
C ALA A 214 16.28 -6.60 -3.20
N ALA A 215 17.41 -6.20 -3.80
CA ALA A 215 17.43 -5.79 -5.20
C ALA A 215 16.88 -6.91 -6.09
N ALA A 216 16.01 -6.55 -7.03
CA ALA A 216 15.42 -7.50 -7.95
C ALA A 216 16.42 -7.82 -9.07
N PRO A 217 16.26 -8.97 -9.76
CA PRO A 217 17.11 -9.31 -10.90
C PRO A 217 17.01 -8.25 -12.00
N PRO A 218 18.11 -7.92 -12.72
CA PRO A 218 18.13 -6.86 -13.74
C PRO A 218 17.00 -6.96 -14.79
N ASP A 219 16.62 -8.17 -15.19
CA ASP A 219 15.62 -8.42 -16.23
C ASP A 219 14.19 -8.61 -15.69
N SER A 220 14.00 -8.40 -14.38
CA SER A 220 12.69 -8.58 -13.76
C SER A 220 11.70 -7.47 -14.09
N GLY A 221 12.18 -6.29 -14.52
CA GLY A 221 11.38 -5.08 -14.71
C GLY A 221 11.06 -4.33 -13.41
N PHE A 222 11.64 -4.74 -12.28
CA PHE A 222 11.45 -4.16 -10.96
C PHE A 222 12.78 -3.75 -10.34
N ASP A 223 12.76 -2.79 -9.41
CA ASP A 223 13.97 -2.34 -8.70
C ASP A 223 14.31 -3.27 -7.52
N PHE A 224 13.30 -3.78 -6.82
CA PHE A 224 13.45 -4.64 -5.65
C PHE A 224 12.26 -5.59 -5.49
N TYR A 225 12.48 -6.68 -4.75
CA TYR A 225 11.42 -7.53 -4.22
C TYR A 225 11.30 -7.32 -2.72
N SER A 226 10.08 -7.39 -2.21
CA SER A 226 9.79 -7.23 -0.80
C SER A 226 8.65 -8.16 -0.37
N ARG A 227 8.73 -8.70 0.83
CA ARG A 227 7.68 -9.50 1.50
C ARG A 227 7.53 -9.02 2.92
N PHE A 228 6.29 -8.98 3.43
CA PHE A 228 6.01 -8.56 4.80
C PHE A 228 5.34 -9.68 5.60
N PHE A 229 6.02 -10.11 6.67
CA PHE A 229 5.58 -11.16 7.56
C PHE A 229 5.12 -10.56 8.89
N CYS A 230 3.82 -10.54 9.16
CA CYS A 230 3.24 -9.80 10.29
C CYS A 230 2.24 -10.61 11.13
N PRO A 231 2.60 -11.81 11.62
CA PRO A 231 1.68 -12.73 12.31
C PRO A 231 1.02 -12.12 13.56
N LYS A 232 1.59 -11.07 14.15
CA LYS A 232 0.98 -10.33 15.28
C LYS A 232 -0.29 -9.58 14.90
N LEU A 233 -0.50 -9.32 13.62
CA LEU A 233 -1.70 -8.70 13.07
C LEU A 233 -2.77 -9.74 12.67
N GLY A 234 -2.56 -11.02 13.02
CA GLY A 234 -3.48 -12.11 12.66
C GLY A 234 -3.33 -12.61 11.21
N VAL A 235 -2.38 -12.04 10.45
CA VAL A 235 -2.07 -12.43 9.07
C VAL A 235 -0.60 -12.82 8.99
N ASN A 236 -0.31 -14.03 8.50
CA ASN A 236 1.06 -14.53 8.43
C ASN A 236 1.93 -13.73 7.44
N GLU A 237 1.40 -13.44 6.25
CA GLU A 237 2.07 -12.70 5.21
C GLU A 237 1.08 -11.83 4.44
N VAL A 238 1.45 -10.56 4.25
CA VAL A 238 0.71 -9.65 3.37
C VAL A 238 1.42 -9.60 2.03
N ASN A 239 0.68 -9.83 0.96
CA ASN A 239 1.20 -9.72 -0.39
C ASN A 239 1.36 -8.24 -0.76
N ILE A 240 2.51 -7.66 -0.39
CA ILE A 240 2.96 -6.39 -0.94
C ILE A 240 3.52 -6.69 -2.33
N SER A 241 2.64 -7.03 -3.26
CA SER A 241 3.04 -7.35 -4.64
C SER A 241 3.64 -6.10 -5.28
N LEU A 242 4.97 -6.09 -5.34
CA LEU A 242 5.84 -5.28 -6.20
C LEU A 242 5.40 -3.83 -6.39
N MET A 243 5.89 -2.96 -5.50
CA MET A 243 5.78 -1.52 -5.68
C MET A 243 6.81 -1.04 -6.72
N ARG A 244 6.34 -0.60 -7.88
CA ARG A 244 7.11 0.26 -8.79
C ARG A 244 6.96 1.69 -8.25
N ASN A 245 8.07 2.34 -7.89
CA ASN A 245 8.14 3.75 -7.45
C ASN A 245 7.54 4.15 -6.09
N VAL A 246 7.27 3.25 -5.14
CA VAL A 246 7.11 3.68 -3.72
C VAL A 246 8.50 3.76 -3.11
N LEU A 247 9.14 4.90 -3.33
CA LEU A 247 10.49 5.18 -2.90
C LEU A 247 10.47 5.86 -1.52
N LEU A 248 10.55 5.08 -0.45
CA LEU A 248 11.25 5.53 0.74
C LEU A 248 12.62 4.85 0.77
N LYS A 249 13.60 5.55 0.19
CA LYS A 249 15.05 5.37 0.43
C LYS A 249 15.70 4.00 0.19
N PHE A 250 15.07 3.04 -0.49
CA PHE A 250 15.78 1.79 -0.85
C PHE A 250 16.99 2.05 -1.77
N LYS A 251 16.88 3.04 -2.67
CA LYS A 251 17.94 3.40 -3.62
C LYS A 251 19.20 3.95 -2.94
N GLU A 252 19.08 4.67 -1.83
CA GLU A 252 20.22 5.21 -1.07
C GLU A 252 20.96 4.12 -0.27
N MET A 253 20.26 3.06 0.16
CA MET A 253 20.87 1.94 0.89
C MET A 253 21.63 1.00 -0.04
N CYS A 254 21.07 0.66 -1.21
CA CYS A 254 21.75 -0.23 -2.16
C CYS A 254 22.86 0.45 -2.98
N SER A 255 22.77 1.75 -3.28
CA SER A 255 23.84 2.42 -4.07
C SER A 255 25.16 2.61 -3.31
N LYS A 256 25.18 2.40 -2.00
CA LYS A 256 26.42 2.43 -1.20
C LYS A 256 27.19 1.11 -1.20
N GLN A 257 26.68 0.06 -1.85
CA GLN A 257 27.32 -1.25 -1.91
C GLN A 257 27.76 -1.66 -3.32
N VAL A 258 27.55 -0.79 -4.33
CA VAL A 258 28.09 -0.96 -5.68
C VAL A 258 29.02 0.22 -5.98
N ASN A 259 30.17 0.22 -5.29
CA ASN A 259 31.42 0.86 -5.71
C ASN A 259 32.58 0.15 -5.01
#